data_AF-A0A419DWC5-F1
#
_entry.id   AF-A0A419DWC5-F1
#
_cell.length_a   1.000
_cell.length_b   1.000
_cell.length_c   1.000
_cell.angle_alpha   90.00
_cell.angle_beta   90.00
_cell.angle_gamma   90.00
#
_symmetry.space_group_name_H-M   'P 1'
#
loop_
_entity.id
_entity.type
_entity.pdbx_description
1 polymer ?
#
loop_
_entity_poly.entity_id
_entity_poly.type
_entity_poly.pdbx_seq_one_letter_code
_entity_poly.pdbx_strand_id
1 'polypeptide(L)'
;MFIDTVKINVKAGNGGKGCKSFYRDKYQRKGIPDGGSGGDGASVVIRADRNLSTLLDFQYNRHFNGQNGSHGSGKNQKGRDAQNLIIRVPCGTVIKDLASGCILRDLENDQEEFVVAKGGLGGNGNYRNKEVTDGQPGQERDLILDLKLIADVGIIGFPNAGKSTLITAISNARPEIASYPFTTKFPVLGSVNTGSNKFIIADIPGLIEGSSSGKGLGDKFLRHIERTKVLLHVIDMAAVEGRDPVEDYKKIIVELKKHSPLLNKKPQVIAANKMDIAGSDENLKKFRRKIKKKIYPISALEKTGLKELIEAINEKL
;
A
#
# COMPACT_ATOMS: atom_id res chain seq x y z
N MET A 1 -10.62 8.21 -8.04
CA MET A 1 -10.83 8.22 -6.59
C MET A 1 -9.97 7.13 -6.00
N PHE A 2 -8.76 7.48 -5.55
CA PHE A 2 -7.94 6.56 -4.78
C PHE A 2 -8.52 6.49 -3.37
N ILE A 3 -8.83 5.28 -2.92
CA ILE A 3 -9.30 5.04 -1.55
C ILE A 3 -8.09 4.49 -0.81
N ASP A 4 -7.48 5.36 -0.02
CA ASP A 4 -6.30 5.04 0.77
C ASP A 4 -6.69 4.46 2.14
N THR A 5 -7.94 4.65 2.54
CA THR A 5 -8.51 4.17 3.80
C THR A 5 -9.86 3.50 3.57
N VAL A 6 -10.01 2.26 4.01
CA VAL A 6 -11.29 1.55 3.97
C VAL A 6 -11.59 0.86 5.29
N LYS A 7 -12.87 0.82 5.65
CA LYS A 7 -13.37 0.08 6.80
C LYS A 7 -13.93 -1.25 6.32
N ILE A 8 -13.47 -2.34 6.93
CA ILE A 8 -13.98 -3.69 6.66
C ILE A 8 -14.38 -4.35 7.98
N ASN A 9 -15.38 -5.22 7.89
CA ASN A 9 -15.80 -6.11 8.97
C ASN A 9 -15.33 -7.53 8.61
N VAL A 10 -14.61 -8.14 9.53
CA VAL A 10 -14.10 -9.51 9.37
C VAL A 10 -14.68 -10.40 10.46
N LYS A 11 -15.20 -11.56 10.05
CA LYS A 11 -15.73 -12.57 10.96
C LYS A 11 -15.12 -13.92 10.61
N ALA A 12 -14.41 -14.52 11.56
CA ALA A 12 -13.89 -15.87 11.41
C ALA A 12 -15.01 -16.91 11.52
N GLY A 13 -14.77 -18.09 10.98
CA GLY A 13 -15.71 -19.21 11.08
C GLY A 13 -15.84 -19.71 12.52
N ASN A 14 -17.04 -20.14 12.87
CA ASN A 14 -17.30 -20.84 14.13
C ASN A 14 -16.80 -22.29 14.05
N GLY A 15 -16.40 -22.85 15.19
CA GLY A 15 -16.11 -24.26 15.31
C GLY A 15 -17.37 -25.11 15.13
N GLY A 16 -17.21 -26.30 14.55
CA GLY A 16 -18.27 -27.27 14.44
C GLY A 16 -18.64 -27.86 15.80
N LYS A 17 -19.90 -28.26 15.98
CA LYS A 17 -20.37 -28.92 17.19
C LYS A 17 -19.80 -30.34 17.32
N GLY A 18 -19.49 -30.74 18.54
CA GLY A 18 -19.23 -32.13 18.87
C GLY A 18 -20.49 -32.97 18.78
N CYS A 19 -20.36 -34.24 18.38
CA CYS A 19 -21.49 -35.14 18.25
C CYS A 19 -21.74 -35.90 19.56
N LYS A 20 -23.01 -36.03 19.95
CA LYS A 20 -23.44 -37.02 20.95
C LYS A 20 -23.99 -38.24 20.20
N SER A 21 -23.19 -39.30 20.10
CA SER A 21 -23.60 -40.53 19.43
C SER A 21 -23.26 -41.76 20.26
N PHE A 22 -24.05 -42.82 20.09
CA PHE A 22 -23.81 -44.10 20.74
C PHE A 22 -23.97 -45.22 19.71
N TYR A 23 -22.88 -45.95 19.50
CA TYR A 23 -22.90 -47.17 18.71
C TYR A 23 -23.69 -48.25 19.47
N ARG A 24 -24.62 -48.90 18.77
CA ARG A 24 -25.39 -50.04 19.28
C ARG A 24 -25.34 -51.16 18.26
N ASP A 25 -25.05 -52.35 18.73
CA ASP A 25 -25.18 -53.60 17.99
C ASP A 25 -26.21 -54.49 18.69
N LYS A 26 -26.79 -55.43 17.93
CA LYS A 26 -27.74 -56.47 18.36
C LYS A 26 -27.32 -57.17 19.65
N TYR A 27 -26.02 -57.32 19.90
CA TYR A 27 -25.46 -58.08 21.02
C TYR A 27 -25.12 -57.22 22.26
N GLN A 28 -25.20 -55.89 22.19
CA GLN A 28 -24.81 -55.00 23.28
C GLN A 28 -26.02 -54.37 23.99
N ARG A 29 -26.09 -54.55 25.32
CA ARG A 29 -27.15 -53.96 26.17
C ARG A 29 -26.98 -52.45 26.41
N LYS A 30 -25.74 -51.94 26.39
CA LYS A 30 -25.42 -50.51 26.57
C LYS A 30 -24.70 -49.99 25.32
N GLY A 31 -25.09 -48.80 24.85
CA GLY A 31 -24.43 -48.18 23.71
C GLY A 31 -23.03 -47.67 24.07
N ILE A 32 -22.08 -47.84 23.16
CA ILE A 32 -20.71 -47.34 23.31
C ILE A 32 -20.64 -45.92 22.74
N PRO A 33 -20.20 -44.91 23.51
CA PRO A 33 -20.05 -43.55 23.00
C PRO A 33 -19.10 -43.49 21.80
N ASP A 34 -19.60 -42.98 20.68
CA ASP A 34 -18.87 -42.93 19.41
C ASP A 34 -19.07 -41.60 18.67
N GLY A 35 -19.49 -40.53 19.34
CA GLY A 35 -19.58 -39.21 18.70
C GLY A 35 -18.21 -38.57 18.52
N GLY A 36 -17.88 -38.20 17.28
CA GLY A 36 -16.66 -37.47 16.94
C GLY A 36 -16.73 -35.97 17.27
N SER A 37 -15.56 -35.34 17.33
CA SER A 37 -15.41 -33.89 17.55
C SER A 37 -15.78 -33.07 16.32
N GLY A 38 -16.15 -31.81 16.51
CA GLY A 38 -16.31 -30.84 15.42
C GLY A 38 -14.96 -30.43 14.82
N GLY A 39 -15.02 -29.91 13.59
CA GLY A 39 -13.87 -29.27 12.94
C GLY A 39 -13.70 -27.82 13.37
N ASP A 40 -12.51 -27.28 13.19
CA ASP A 40 -12.19 -25.89 13.49
C ASP A 40 -12.75 -24.95 12.40
N GLY A 41 -13.14 -23.75 12.81
CA GLY A 41 -13.59 -22.70 11.90
C GLY A 41 -12.44 -22.01 11.17
N ALA A 42 -12.75 -21.41 10.02
CA ALA A 42 -11.76 -20.73 9.20
C ALA A 42 -11.28 -19.45 9.89
N SER A 43 -9.96 -19.25 9.97
CA SER A 43 -9.39 -17.96 10.35
C SER A 43 -9.44 -17.00 9.16
N VAL A 44 -9.48 -15.70 9.45
CA VAL A 44 -9.34 -14.65 8.43
C VAL A 44 -7.92 -14.13 8.46
N VAL A 45 -7.26 -14.17 7.31
CA VAL A 45 -5.86 -13.78 7.12
C VAL A 45 -5.82 -12.65 6.11
N ILE A 46 -5.11 -11.56 6.42
CA ILE A 46 -4.79 -10.53 5.45
C ILE A 46 -3.37 -10.79 4.93
N ARG A 47 -3.20 -10.80 3.61
CA ARG A 47 -1.91 -11.05 2.93
C ARG A 47 -1.56 -9.89 2.01
N ALA A 48 -0.33 -9.38 2.13
CA ALA A 48 0.19 -8.39 1.20
C ALA A 48 0.53 -9.02 -0.16
N ASP A 49 0.25 -8.26 -1.23
CA ASP A 49 0.47 -8.67 -2.61
C ASP A 49 1.00 -7.51 -3.43
N ARG A 50 2.17 -7.69 -4.04
CA ARG A 50 2.82 -6.68 -4.88
C ARG A 50 2.04 -6.31 -6.14
N ASN A 51 1.14 -7.19 -6.60
CA ASN A 51 0.39 -6.97 -7.84
C ASN A 51 -0.84 -6.09 -7.61
N LEU A 52 -1.19 -5.79 -6.35
CA LEU A 52 -2.29 -4.91 -5.98
C LEU A 52 -1.74 -3.52 -5.62
N SER A 53 -2.37 -2.48 -6.16
CA SER A 53 -1.93 -1.10 -5.97
C SER A 53 -2.95 -0.20 -5.27
N THR A 54 -4.18 -0.67 -5.02
CA THR A 54 -5.28 0.13 -4.44
C THR A 54 -6.17 -0.70 -3.52
N LEU A 55 -6.89 -0.06 -2.59
CA LEU A 55 -7.91 -0.69 -1.74
C LEU A 55 -9.34 -0.53 -2.30
N LEU A 56 -9.50 -0.18 -3.58
CA LEU A 56 -10.79 0.16 -4.19
C LEU A 56 -11.79 -1.00 -4.15
N ASP A 57 -11.32 -2.24 -4.30
CA ASP A 57 -12.17 -3.44 -4.30
C ASP A 57 -12.94 -3.62 -2.97
N PHE A 58 -12.36 -3.13 -1.87
CA PHE A 58 -12.96 -3.16 -0.53
C PHE A 58 -14.09 -2.15 -0.36
N GLN A 59 -14.25 -1.18 -1.27
CA GLN A 59 -15.35 -0.23 -1.21
C GLN A 59 -16.69 -0.93 -1.45
N TYR A 60 -16.70 -1.87 -2.40
CA TYR A 60 -17.88 -2.63 -2.82
C TYR A 60 -18.11 -3.88 -1.96
N ASN A 61 -17.04 -4.50 -1.46
CA ASN A 61 -17.13 -5.63 -0.56
C ASN A 61 -16.46 -5.35 0.79
N ARG A 62 -17.28 -5.10 1.82
CA ARG A 62 -16.82 -4.71 3.18
C ARG A 62 -16.95 -5.82 4.21
N HIS A 63 -17.63 -6.92 3.90
CA HIS A 63 -17.91 -8.01 4.84
C HIS A 63 -17.21 -9.28 4.41
N PHE A 64 -16.33 -9.78 5.26
CA PHE A 64 -15.53 -10.97 4.99
C PHE A 64 -15.80 -12.03 6.06
N ASN A 65 -16.51 -13.08 5.67
CA ASN A 65 -16.93 -14.15 6.57
C ASN A 65 -16.19 -15.45 6.24
N GLY A 66 -15.46 -15.99 7.23
CA GLY A 66 -14.84 -17.30 7.17
C GLY A 66 -15.88 -18.42 7.22
N GLN A 67 -15.54 -19.56 6.61
CA GLN A 67 -16.40 -20.75 6.65
C GLN A 67 -16.36 -21.41 8.04
N ASN A 68 -17.51 -21.93 8.49
CA ASN A 68 -17.60 -22.67 9.75
C ASN A 68 -17.01 -24.07 9.62
N GLY A 69 -16.48 -24.60 10.72
CA GLY A 69 -16.08 -25.99 10.82
C GLY A 69 -17.29 -26.92 10.75
N SER A 70 -17.12 -28.10 10.15
CA SER A 70 -18.20 -29.08 10.06
C SER A 70 -18.44 -29.74 11.41
N HIS A 71 -19.67 -30.17 11.67
CA HIS A 71 -20.00 -30.90 12.90
C HIS A 71 -19.37 -32.30 12.89
N GLY A 72 -19.09 -32.82 14.08
CA GLY A 72 -18.74 -34.23 14.24
C GLY A 72 -19.93 -35.12 13.92
N SER A 73 -19.65 -36.37 13.59
CA SER A 73 -20.69 -37.40 13.38
C SER A 73 -20.40 -38.65 14.22
N GLY A 74 -21.35 -39.59 14.24
CA GLY A 74 -21.15 -40.91 14.86
C GLY A 74 -20.00 -41.67 14.22
N LYS A 75 -19.68 -42.85 14.76
CA LYS A 75 -18.53 -43.68 14.35
C LYS A 75 -17.18 -42.98 14.54
N ASN A 76 -17.09 -42.11 15.54
CA ASN A 76 -15.92 -41.32 15.92
C ASN A 76 -15.36 -40.49 14.75
N GLN A 77 -16.24 -39.95 13.92
CA GLN A 77 -15.86 -39.16 12.75
C GLN A 77 -15.73 -37.68 13.12
N LYS A 78 -14.51 -37.15 13.04
CA LYS A 78 -14.25 -35.71 13.22
C LYS A 78 -14.85 -34.93 12.06
N GLY A 79 -15.49 -33.80 12.37
CA GLY A 79 -15.87 -32.81 11.37
C GLY A 79 -14.65 -32.23 10.65
N ARG A 80 -14.82 -31.85 9.38
CA ARG A 80 -13.78 -31.19 8.57
C ARG A 80 -13.49 -29.79 9.08
N ASP A 81 -12.21 -29.47 9.18
CA ASP A 81 -11.73 -28.12 9.45
C ASP A 81 -11.96 -27.23 8.22
N ALA A 82 -12.33 -25.98 8.45
CA ALA A 82 -12.62 -25.03 7.37
C ALA A 82 -11.35 -24.37 6.84
N GLN A 83 -11.33 -24.07 5.54
CA GLN A 83 -10.20 -23.40 4.90
C GLN A 83 -10.19 -21.91 5.25
N ASN A 84 -9.03 -21.39 5.62
CA ASN A 84 -8.85 -19.98 5.97
C ASN A 84 -9.26 -19.05 4.82
N LEU A 85 -9.89 -17.93 5.16
CA LEU A 85 -10.21 -16.87 4.22
C LEU A 85 -9.00 -15.94 4.09
N ILE A 86 -8.45 -15.84 2.88
CA ILE A 86 -7.31 -14.96 2.59
C ILE A 86 -7.83 -13.70 1.88
N ILE A 87 -7.60 -12.55 2.50
CA ILE A 87 -7.89 -11.23 1.95
C ILE A 87 -6.57 -10.63 1.43
N ARG A 88 -6.46 -10.40 0.13
CA ARG A 88 -5.26 -9.82 -0.48
C ARG A 88 -5.33 -8.29 -0.44
N VAL A 89 -4.26 -7.65 0.01
CA VAL A 89 -4.14 -6.18 0.07
C VAL A 89 -2.83 -5.72 -0.58
N PRO A 90 -2.74 -4.47 -1.06
CA PRO A 90 -1.47 -3.90 -1.53
C PRO A 90 -0.37 -3.93 -0.45
N CYS A 91 0.87 -4.06 -0.87
CA CYS A 91 2.03 -3.86 0.01
C CYS A 91 2.04 -2.43 0.58
N GLY A 92 2.40 -2.28 1.86
CA GLY A 92 2.31 -1.03 2.62
C GLY A 92 0.95 -0.80 3.27
N THR A 93 0.07 -1.80 3.28
CA THR A 93 -1.22 -1.69 4.00
C THR A 93 -1.01 -1.86 5.50
N VAL A 94 -1.50 -0.88 6.26
CA VAL A 94 -1.54 -0.88 7.71
C VAL A 94 -2.92 -1.31 8.16
N ILE A 95 -2.94 -2.33 9.01
CA ILE A 95 -4.15 -2.87 9.61
C ILE A 95 -4.31 -2.23 10.99
N LYS A 96 -5.43 -1.54 11.20
CA LYS A 96 -5.79 -0.96 12.50
C LYS A 96 -7.10 -1.55 12.98
N ASP A 97 -7.22 -1.67 14.29
CA ASP A 97 -8.47 -1.99 14.94
C ASP A 97 -9.37 -0.74 14.96
N LEU A 98 -10.63 -0.87 14.53
CA LEU A 98 -11.54 0.28 14.43
C LEU A 98 -11.93 0.83 15.81
N ALA A 99 -12.06 -0.02 16.82
CA ALA A 99 -12.54 0.38 18.14
C ALA A 99 -11.46 1.12 18.94
N SER A 100 -10.24 0.61 18.94
CA SER A 100 -9.11 1.18 19.69
C SER A 100 -8.28 2.19 18.87
N GLY A 101 -8.34 2.13 17.54
CA GLY A 101 -7.45 2.89 16.65
C GLY A 101 -6.00 2.42 16.68
N CYS A 102 -5.68 1.35 17.44
CA CYS A 102 -4.34 0.81 17.54
C CYS A 102 -3.93 0.13 16.24
N ILE A 103 -2.65 0.28 15.87
CA ILE A 103 -2.06 -0.44 14.74
C ILE A 103 -1.83 -1.88 15.17
N LEU A 104 -2.46 -2.81 14.44
CA LEU A 104 -2.29 -4.25 14.66
C LEU A 104 -1.05 -4.77 13.91
N ARG A 105 -0.89 -4.35 12.65
CA ARG A 105 0.22 -4.77 11.80
C ARG A 105 0.45 -3.79 10.64
N ASP A 106 1.69 -3.69 10.18
CA ASP A 106 2.06 -3.07 8.91
C ASP A 106 2.56 -4.19 7.99
N LEU A 107 1.98 -4.33 6.79
CA LEU A 107 2.36 -5.36 5.83
C LEU A 107 3.23 -4.74 4.74
N GLU A 108 4.54 -4.67 4.96
CA GLU A 108 5.45 -3.94 4.07
C GLU A 108 5.91 -4.78 2.87
N ASN A 109 6.07 -6.10 3.06
CA ASN A 109 6.66 -6.99 2.06
C ASN A 109 5.62 -7.88 1.38
N ASP A 110 5.92 -8.29 0.13
CA ASP A 110 5.07 -9.23 -0.62
C ASP A 110 4.93 -10.56 0.13
N GLN A 111 3.72 -11.13 0.08
CA GLN A 111 3.33 -12.35 0.79
C GLN A 111 3.39 -12.29 2.32
N GLU A 112 3.63 -11.13 2.93
CA GLU A 112 3.51 -11.00 4.39
C GLU A 112 2.06 -11.23 4.82
N GLU A 113 1.86 -12.06 5.85
CA GLU A 113 0.55 -12.46 6.34
C GLU A 113 0.31 -12.03 7.79
N PHE A 114 -0.95 -11.72 8.09
CA PHE A 114 -1.40 -11.48 9.44
C PHE A 114 -2.79 -12.06 9.69
N VAL A 115 -2.91 -12.90 10.72
CA VAL A 115 -4.20 -13.46 11.15
C VAL A 115 -4.96 -12.39 11.93
N VAL A 116 -5.95 -11.79 11.29
CA VAL A 116 -6.72 -10.69 11.88
C VAL A 116 -7.87 -11.17 12.77
N ALA A 117 -8.42 -12.35 12.49
CA ALA A 117 -9.46 -12.98 13.28
C ALA A 117 -9.25 -14.50 13.30
N LYS A 118 -9.12 -15.08 14.50
CA LYS A 118 -8.95 -16.53 14.66
C LYS A 118 -10.29 -17.26 14.56
N GLY A 119 -10.28 -18.38 13.85
CA GLY A 119 -11.40 -19.32 13.79
C GLY A 119 -11.71 -19.94 15.15
N GLY A 120 -12.98 -20.26 15.36
CA GLY A 120 -13.44 -20.93 16.57
C GLY A 120 -13.01 -22.40 16.60
N LEU A 121 -12.64 -22.89 17.77
CA LEU A 121 -12.25 -24.30 17.97
C LEU A 121 -13.46 -25.23 17.89
N GLY A 122 -13.27 -26.40 17.28
CA GLY A 122 -14.28 -27.47 17.22
C GLY A 122 -14.65 -28.00 18.61
N GLY A 123 -15.94 -28.33 18.78
CA GLY A 123 -16.48 -28.90 20.00
C GLY A 123 -16.11 -30.38 20.19
N ASN A 124 -16.05 -30.84 21.44
CA ASN A 124 -15.75 -32.23 21.76
C ASN A 124 -16.98 -33.11 21.53
N GLY A 125 -16.81 -34.25 20.86
CA GLY A 125 -17.82 -35.32 20.83
C GLY A 125 -17.74 -36.23 22.06
N ASN A 126 -18.71 -37.13 22.25
CA ASN A 126 -18.73 -38.02 23.42
C ASN A 126 -17.83 -39.26 23.33
N TYR A 127 -17.06 -39.44 22.25
CA TYR A 127 -16.10 -40.55 22.14
C TYR A 127 -15.17 -40.59 23.37
N ARG A 128 -14.94 -41.81 23.90
CA ARG A 128 -14.22 -42.05 25.18
C ARG A 128 -14.86 -41.37 26.40
N ASN A 129 -16.19 -41.26 26.43
CA ASN A 129 -16.95 -40.64 27.53
C ASN A 129 -16.59 -39.17 27.79
N LYS A 130 -16.09 -38.45 26.77
CA LYS A 130 -15.88 -37.01 26.88
C LYS A 130 -17.21 -36.28 27.00
N GLU A 131 -17.20 -35.14 27.68
CA GLU A 131 -18.34 -34.23 27.71
C GLU A 131 -18.54 -33.62 26.32
N VAL A 132 -19.78 -33.60 25.85
CA VAL A 132 -20.12 -33.03 24.53
C VAL A 132 -20.15 -31.53 24.66
N THR A 133 -19.33 -30.84 23.86
CA THR A 133 -19.32 -29.38 23.81
C THR A 133 -19.71 -28.90 22.42
N ASP A 134 -20.37 -27.75 22.38
CA ASP A 134 -20.51 -27.00 21.13
C ASP A 134 -19.13 -26.47 20.68
N GLY A 135 -19.05 -26.08 19.40
CA GLY A 135 -17.87 -25.37 18.89
C GLY A 135 -17.84 -23.92 19.39
N GLN A 136 -16.63 -23.38 19.54
CA GLN A 136 -16.45 -22.00 19.97
C GLN A 136 -16.80 -21.02 18.84
N PRO A 137 -17.29 -19.82 19.18
CA PRO A 137 -17.49 -18.78 18.18
C PRO A 137 -16.15 -18.30 17.60
N GLY A 138 -16.14 -17.99 16.30
CA GLY A 138 -15.02 -17.32 15.66
C GLY A 138 -14.89 -15.87 16.12
N GLN A 139 -13.69 -15.31 16.05
CA GLN A 139 -13.47 -13.90 16.35
C GLN A 139 -14.11 -13.01 15.30
N GLU A 140 -14.64 -11.87 15.74
CA GLU A 140 -15.17 -10.82 14.88
C GLU A 140 -14.45 -9.51 15.20
N ARG A 141 -14.05 -8.77 14.16
CA ARG A 141 -13.37 -7.48 14.29
C ARG A 141 -13.77 -6.53 13.18
N ASP A 142 -13.90 -5.26 13.53
CA ASP A 142 -13.94 -4.19 12.56
C ASP A 142 -12.54 -3.59 12.42
N LEU A 143 -12.07 -3.49 11.19
CA LEU A 143 -10.73 -3.05 10.85
C LEU A 143 -10.77 -1.82 9.96
N ILE A 144 -9.75 -0.98 10.12
CA ILE A 144 -9.39 0.03 9.14
C ILE A 144 -8.14 -0.46 8.41
N LEU A 145 -8.23 -0.54 7.09
CA LEU A 145 -7.07 -0.74 6.23
C LEU A 145 -6.64 0.62 5.69
N ASP A 146 -5.44 1.04 6.09
CA ASP A 146 -4.81 2.28 5.63
C ASP A 146 -3.60 1.94 4.76
N LEU A 147 -3.67 2.20 3.47
CA LEU A 147 -2.55 2.03 2.58
C LEU A 147 -1.55 3.18 2.79
N LYS A 148 -0.42 2.90 3.43
CA LYS A 148 0.71 3.84 3.53
C LYS A 148 1.47 3.87 2.20
N LEU A 149 0.86 4.38 1.14
CA LEU A 149 1.60 4.77 -0.07
C LEU A 149 1.58 6.30 -0.22
N ILE A 150 2.76 6.87 -0.43
CA ILE A 150 2.90 8.21 -1.02
C ILE A 150 3.80 8.04 -2.24
N ALA A 151 3.19 7.55 -3.32
CA ALA A 151 3.75 7.38 -4.66
C ALA A 151 4.93 6.41 -4.86
N ASP A 152 4.97 5.80 -6.04
CA ASP A 152 6.14 5.11 -6.56
C ASP A 152 7.23 6.10 -6.99
N VAL A 153 6.84 7.27 -7.47
CA VAL A 153 7.72 8.31 -8.00
C VAL A 153 7.53 9.62 -7.24
N GLY A 154 8.60 10.15 -6.66
CA GLY A 154 8.60 11.45 -6.00
C GLY A 154 9.16 12.54 -6.89
N ILE A 155 8.40 13.62 -7.14
CA ILE A 155 8.90 14.77 -7.91
C ILE A 155 9.60 15.76 -6.99
N ILE A 156 10.85 16.06 -7.32
CA ILE A 156 11.67 17.07 -6.63
C ILE A 156 12.04 18.19 -7.61
N GLY A 157 12.28 19.38 -7.08
CA GLY A 157 12.64 20.56 -7.88
C GLY A 157 12.15 21.84 -7.24
N PHE A 158 12.72 22.96 -7.68
CA PHE A 158 12.39 24.29 -7.17
C PHE A 158 10.91 24.65 -7.34
N PRO A 159 10.38 25.57 -6.50
CA PRO A 159 9.12 26.24 -6.77
C PRO A 159 9.10 26.74 -8.22
N ASN A 160 7.93 26.65 -8.85
CA ASN A 160 7.70 27.07 -10.23
C ASN A 160 8.52 26.35 -11.31
N ALA A 161 9.22 25.25 -11.00
CA ALA A 161 9.87 24.40 -12.00
C ALA A 161 8.87 23.64 -12.91
N GLY A 162 7.57 23.73 -12.63
CA GLY A 162 6.51 23.09 -13.42
C GLY A 162 6.15 21.68 -12.94
N LYS A 163 6.41 21.34 -11.66
CA LYS A 163 6.12 20.03 -11.07
C LYS A 163 4.65 19.64 -11.17
N SER A 164 3.75 20.48 -10.68
CA SER A 164 2.30 20.20 -10.71
C SER A 164 1.75 20.17 -12.15
N THR A 165 2.25 21.05 -13.01
CA THR A 165 1.94 21.03 -14.46
C THR A 165 2.36 19.70 -15.09
N LEU A 166 3.56 19.22 -14.76
CA LEU A 166 4.07 17.93 -15.24
C LEU A 166 3.21 16.76 -14.77
N ILE A 167 2.85 16.70 -13.48
CA ILE A 167 1.95 15.67 -12.94
C ILE A 167 0.64 15.65 -13.71
N THR A 168 0.07 16.83 -13.95
CA THR A 168 -1.20 16.97 -14.67
C THR A 168 -1.06 16.53 -16.13
N ALA A 169 0.07 16.81 -16.76
CA ALA A 169 0.34 16.47 -18.15
C ALA A 169 0.53 14.96 -18.38
N ILE A 170 1.15 14.25 -17.43
CA ILE A 170 1.44 12.80 -17.55
C ILE A 170 0.38 11.90 -16.92
N SER A 171 -0.49 12.44 -16.07
CA SER A 171 -1.51 11.65 -15.37
C SER A 171 -2.65 11.25 -16.32
N ASN A 172 -2.99 9.96 -16.37
CA ASN A 172 -4.13 9.44 -17.12
C ASN A 172 -5.48 9.71 -16.44
N ALA A 173 -5.46 10.10 -15.17
CA ALA A 173 -6.63 10.51 -14.40
C ALA A 173 -6.48 11.97 -13.94
N ARG A 174 -7.60 12.61 -13.55
CA ARG A 174 -7.52 13.94 -12.93
C ARG A 174 -6.65 13.84 -11.66
N PRO A 175 -5.60 14.66 -11.52
CA PRO A 175 -4.79 14.66 -10.32
C PRO A 175 -5.65 14.88 -9.07
N GLU A 176 -5.41 14.10 -8.03
CA GLU A 176 -6.14 14.20 -6.77
C GLU A 176 -5.29 14.97 -5.75
N ILE A 177 -5.96 15.89 -5.04
CA ILE A 177 -5.37 16.62 -3.92
C ILE A 177 -5.57 15.74 -2.69
N ALA A 178 -4.48 15.17 -2.18
CA ALA A 178 -4.56 14.22 -1.07
C ALA A 178 -4.38 14.90 0.29
N SER A 179 -5.29 14.63 1.22
CA SER A 179 -5.26 15.12 2.60
C SER A 179 -4.53 14.15 3.51
N TYR A 180 -3.24 14.41 3.76
CA TYR A 180 -2.46 13.63 4.71
C TYR A 180 -2.45 14.32 6.08
N PRO A 181 -2.57 13.58 7.21
CA PRO A 181 -2.67 14.14 8.57
C PRO A 181 -1.46 14.98 9.02
N PHE A 182 -0.41 15.08 8.21
CA PHE A 182 0.87 15.69 8.53
C PHE A 182 1.35 16.70 7.48
N THR A 183 0.53 17.04 6.48
CA THR A 183 0.88 17.99 5.43
C THR A 183 0.17 19.32 5.63
N THR A 184 0.91 20.43 5.71
CA THR A 184 0.33 21.79 5.68
C THR A 184 -0.06 22.24 4.27
N LYS A 185 0.50 21.60 3.24
CA LYS A 185 0.14 21.75 1.83
C LYS A 185 -0.21 20.38 1.27
N PHE A 186 -1.39 20.25 0.69
CA PHE A 186 -1.82 19.00 0.07
C PHE A 186 -0.94 18.68 -1.15
N PRO A 187 -0.26 17.52 -1.20
CA PRO A 187 0.49 17.11 -2.37
C PRO A 187 -0.46 16.77 -3.53
N VAL A 188 -0.01 17.07 -4.75
CA VAL A 188 -0.69 16.68 -5.98
C VAL A 188 -0.25 15.26 -6.34
N LEU A 189 -1.21 14.35 -6.50
CA LEU A 189 -0.99 12.98 -6.94
C LEU A 189 -1.47 12.78 -8.37
N GLY A 190 -0.70 12.05 -9.18
CA GLY A 190 -1.09 11.61 -10.51
C GLY A 190 -0.92 10.12 -10.69
N SER A 191 -1.77 9.50 -11.50
CA SER A 191 -1.64 8.08 -11.87
C SER A 191 -1.17 7.99 -13.31
N VAL A 192 -0.03 7.34 -13.54
CA VAL A 192 0.54 7.14 -14.88
C VAL A 192 0.37 5.69 -15.27
N ASN A 193 -0.16 5.46 -16.47
CA ASN A 193 -0.38 4.15 -17.06
C ASN A 193 0.37 4.08 -18.40
N THR A 194 1.32 3.14 -18.47
CA THR A 194 2.16 2.88 -19.64
C THR A 194 1.63 1.72 -20.50
N GLY A 195 0.47 1.16 -20.15
CA GLY A 195 -0.10 -0.06 -20.72
C GLY A 195 0.49 -1.33 -20.09
N SER A 196 1.82 -1.39 -19.93
CA SER A 196 2.51 -2.51 -19.28
C SER A 196 2.59 -2.37 -17.76
N ASN A 197 2.65 -1.14 -17.24
CA ASN A 197 2.75 -0.85 -15.82
C ASN A 197 1.95 0.40 -15.44
N LYS A 198 1.44 0.40 -14.21
CA LYS A 198 0.77 1.55 -13.59
C LYS A 198 1.54 1.97 -12.34
N PHE A 199 1.84 3.26 -12.22
CA PHE A 199 2.55 3.81 -11.07
C PHE A 199 1.96 5.15 -10.64
N ILE A 200 2.18 5.49 -9.37
CA ILE A 200 1.70 6.74 -8.78
C ILE A 200 2.86 7.71 -8.69
N ILE A 201 2.64 8.96 -9.12
CA ILE A 201 3.58 10.06 -8.97
C ILE A 201 3.03 11.10 -7.99
N ALA A 202 3.88 11.61 -7.11
CA ALA A 202 3.52 12.64 -6.14
C ALA A 202 4.49 13.83 -6.19
N ASP A 203 3.95 15.04 -6.06
CA ASP A 203 4.77 16.20 -5.73
C ASP A 203 5.29 16.09 -4.30
N ILE A 204 6.56 16.47 -4.11
CA ILE A 204 7.22 16.53 -2.81
C ILE A 204 7.25 18.01 -2.37
N PRO A 205 6.26 18.47 -1.59
CA PRO A 205 6.38 19.73 -0.86
C PRO A 205 7.50 19.65 0.19
N GLY A 206 8.26 20.74 0.36
CA GLY A 206 9.06 20.93 1.58
C GLY A 206 10.52 20.46 1.58
N LEU A 207 11.06 19.88 0.51
CA LEU A 207 12.47 20.15 0.17
C LEU A 207 12.49 21.64 -0.24
N ILE A 208 13.50 22.47 -0.04
CA ILE A 208 13.62 23.87 -0.53
C ILE A 208 12.74 24.93 0.13
N GLU A 209 11.59 24.60 0.74
CA GLU A 209 10.94 25.58 1.63
C GLU A 209 11.80 25.70 2.88
N GLY A 210 12.23 26.93 3.23
CA GLY A 210 13.15 27.29 4.33
C GLY A 210 12.71 26.86 5.74
N SER A 211 12.46 25.57 5.91
CA SER A 211 11.85 24.91 7.07
C SER A 211 12.88 24.13 7.89
N SER A 212 14.15 24.51 7.77
CA SER A 212 15.14 24.23 8.82
C SER A 212 14.85 24.94 10.14
N SER A 213 13.77 25.72 10.24
CA SER A 213 13.29 26.33 11.48
C SER A 213 11.84 25.95 11.81
N GLY A 214 11.67 24.81 12.46
CA GLY A 214 10.61 24.63 13.47
C GLY A 214 9.26 24.09 12.98
N LYS A 215 9.03 22.81 13.31
CA LYS A 215 7.77 22.05 13.46
C LYS A 215 7.97 20.71 12.75
N GLY A 216 8.10 19.60 13.49
CA GLY A 216 8.44 18.25 13.01
C GLY A 216 7.46 17.57 12.02
N LEU A 217 6.84 18.33 11.10
CA LEU A 217 6.05 17.88 9.96
C LEU A 217 6.95 17.47 8.78
N GLY A 218 8.08 18.17 8.55
CA GLY A 218 9.02 17.87 7.45
C GLY A 218 9.62 16.47 7.54
N ASP A 219 10.11 16.06 8.72
CA ASP A 219 10.70 14.72 8.94
C ASP A 219 9.69 13.58 8.81
N LYS A 220 8.40 13.83 9.07
CA LYS A 220 7.35 12.83 8.82
C LYS A 220 7.07 12.73 7.34
N PHE A 221 6.92 13.85 6.61
CA PHE A 221 6.67 13.83 5.17
C PHE A 221 7.84 13.23 4.37
N LEU A 222 9.08 13.60 4.72
CA LEU A 222 10.30 13.06 4.09
C LEU A 222 10.47 11.55 4.32
N ARG A 223 10.05 11.01 5.47
CA ARG A 223 9.98 9.55 5.68
C ARG A 223 9.04 8.83 4.71
N HIS A 224 8.00 9.51 4.21
CA HIS A 224 7.14 8.90 3.18
C HIS A 224 7.80 8.98 1.80
N ILE A 225 8.59 10.02 1.53
CA ILE A 225 9.41 10.12 0.33
C ILE A 225 10.53 9.09 0.32
N GLU A 226 11.02 8.67 1.49
CA GLU A 226 11.94 7.53 1.60
C GLU A 226 11.32 6.22 1.09
N ARG A 227 10.00 6.13 0.92
CA ARG A 227 9.31 4.96 0.36
C ARG A 227 9.08 5.02 -1.16
N THR A 228 9.33 6.17 -1.82
CA THR A 228 9.31 6.23 -3.29
C THR A 228 10.42 5.35 -3.87
N LYS A 229 10.22 4.73 -5.03
CA LYS A 229 11.26 3.93 -5.68
C LYS A 229 12.21 4.82 -6.47
N VAL A 230 11.66 5.84 -7.13
CA VAL A 230 12.38 6.74 -8.05
C VAL A 230 12.12 8.20 -7.69
N LEU A 231 13.13 9.05 -7.87
CA LEU A 231 12.98 10.50 -7.79
C LEU A 231 13.03 11.11 -9.19
N LEU A 232 12.02 11.92 -9.52
CA LEU A 232 11.97 12.72 -10.74
C LEU A 232 12.40 14.16 -10.42
N HIS A 233 13.59 14.54 -10.86
CA HIS A 233 14.16 15.86 -10.62
C HIS A 233 13.81 16.80 -11.78
N VAL A 234 12.87 17.71 -11.53
CA VAL A 234 12.40 18.70 -12.50
C VAL A 234 13.17 20.00 -12.32
N ILE A 235 13.75 20.49 -13.41
CA ILE A 235 14.58 21.69 -13.44
C ILE A 235 14.03 22.64 -14.50
N ASP A 236 13.85 23.91 -14.14
CA ASP A 236 13.46 24.97 -15.06
C ASP A 236 14.67 25.38 -15.93
N MET A 237 14.66 25.04 -17.23
CA MET A 237 15.73 25.46 -18.16
C MET A 237 15.54 26.88 -18.68
N ALA A 238 14.33 27.43 -18.61
CA ALA A 238 14.03 28.78 -19.04
C ALA A 238 14.56 29.83 -18.06
N ALA A 239 14.88 29.41 -16.83
CA ALA A 239 15.35 30.28 -15.77
C ALA A 239 14.41 31.48 -15.57
N VAL A 240 13.10 31.24 -15.53
CA VAL A 240 12.06 32.30 -15.50
C VAL A 240 12.25 33.26 -14.32
N GLU A 241 12.75 32.74 -13.19
CA GLU A 241 13.06 33.52 -11.98
C GLU A 241 14.52 34.01 -11.92
N GLY A 242 15.27 33.93 -13.02
CA GLY A 242 16.67 34.34 -13.10
C GLY A 242 17.66 33.40 -12.41
N ARG A 243 17.26 32.19 -12.03
CA ARG A 243 18.12 31.19 -11.37
C ARG A 243 18.94 30.38 -12.38
N ASP A 244 20.21 30.08 -12.08
CA ASP A 244 21.02 29.15 -12.88
C ASP A 244 20.52 27.70 -12.66
N PRO A 245 20.06 27.00 -13.72
CA PRO A 245 19.58 25.62 -13.61
C PRO A 245 20.61 24.66 -13.01
N VAL A 246 21.91 24.93 -13.21
CA VAL A 246 23.01 24.12 -12.66
C VAL A 246 23.08 24.28 -11.15
N GLU A 247 22.95 25.50 -10.65
CA GLU A 247 22.97 25.78 -9.22
C GLU A 247 21.75 25.20 -8.52
N ASP A 248 20.58 25.32 -9.15
CA ASP A 248 19.34 24.73 -8.66
C ASP A 248 19.53 23.22 -8.47
N TYR A 249 20.01 22.51 -9.50
CA TYR A 249 20.31 21.08 -9.39
C TYR A 249 21.26 20.76 -8.21
N LYS A 250 22.35 21.52 -8.07
CA LYS A 250 23.33 21.29 -7.00
C LYS A 250 22.73 21.51 -5.61
N LYS A 251 21.93 22.56 -5.42
CA LYS A 251 21.26 22.88 -4.16
C LYS A 251 20.35 21.74 -3.72
N ILE A 252 19.52 21.22 -4.63
CA ILE A 252 18.67 20.05 -4.35
C ILE A 252 19.49 18.83 -3.92
N ILE A 253 20.58 18.53 -4.63
CA ILE A 253 21.41 17.37 -4.28
C ILE A 253 22.04 17.53 -2.89
N VAL A 254 22.49 18.74 -2.52
CA VAL A 254 23.03 19.02 -1.19
C VAL A 254 21.94 18.83 -0.12
N GLU A 255 20.73 19.31 -0.38
CA GLU A 255 19.61 19.19 0.53
C GLU A 255 19.15 17.74 0.72
N LEU A 256 19.03 16.96 -0.36
CA LEU A 256 18.74 15.53 -0.29
C LEU A 256 19.76 14.78 0.58
N LYS A 257 21.05 15.10 0.42
CA LYS A 257 22.13 14.53 1.24
C LYS A 257 22.01 14.91 2.72
N LYS A 258 21.62 16.15 3.00
CA LYS A 258 21.45 16.66 4.37
C LYS A 258 20.28 15.96 5.08
N HIS A 259 19.20 15.68 4.36
CA HIS A 259 18.02 15.03 4.94
C HIS A 259 18.19 13.53 5.16
N SER A 260 18.62 12.78 4.14
CA SER A 260 18.75 11.32 4.28
C SER A 260 19.76 10.75 3.29
N PRO A 261 20.76 9.98 3.76
CA PRO A 261 21.69 9.26 2.90
C PRO A 261 20.99 8.29 1.93
N LEU A 262 19.82 7.75 2.32
CA LEU A 262 19.04 6.84 1.50
C LEU A 262 18.40 7.55 0.30
N LEU A 263 17.84 8.75 0.50
CA LEU A 263 17.24 9.55 -0.57
C LEU A 263 18.24 9.91 -1.66
N ASN A 264 19.47 10.28 -1.26
CA ASN A 264 20.51 10.60 -2.23
C ASN A 264 20.99 9.40 -3.05
N LYS A 265 20.84 8.16 -2.54
CA LYS A 265 21.20 6.93 -3.26
C LYS A 265 20.12 6.43 -4.23
N LYS A 266 18.90 6.98 -4.16
CA LYS A 266 17.79 6.53 -5.01
C LYS A 266 18.06 6.78 -6.49
N PRO A 267 17.52 5.94 -7.38
CA PRO A 267 17.47 6.23 -8.81
C PRO A 267 16.85 7.60 -9.07
N GLN A 268 17.53 8.42 -9.85
CA GLN A 268 17.07 9.75 -10.26
C GLN A 268 16.89 9.82 -11.77
N VAL A 269 15.76 10.39 -12.20
CA VAL A 269 15.50 10.82 -13.58
C VAL A 269 15.51 12.34 -13.60
N ILE A 270 16.25 12.94 -14.53
CA ILE A 270 16.36 14.41 -14.64
C ILE A 270 15.50 14.89 -15.81
N ALA A 271 14.47 15.67 -15.49
CA ALA A 271 13.61 16.35 -16.45
C ALA A 271 14.03 17.82 -16.58
N ALA A 272 14.56 18.18 -17.74
CA ALA A 272 14.84 19.56 -18.11
C ALA A 272 13.58 20.17 -18.72
N ASN A 273 12.82 20.91 -17.90
CA ASN A 273 11.48 21.39 -18.24
C ASN A 273 11.50 22.83 -18.79
N LYS A 274 10.36 23.25 -19.36
CA LYS A 274 10.12 24.55 -20.01
C LYS A 274 10.93 24.79 -21.28
N MET A 275 11.25 23.73 -22.02
CA MET A 275 12.00 23.83 -23.28
C MET A 275 11.26 24.60 -24.39
N ASP A 276 9.98 24.91 -24.19
CA ASP A 276 9.16 25.78 -25.04
C ASP A 276 9.52 27.27 -24.93
N ILE A 277 10.25 27.69 -23.89
CA ILE A 277 10.62 29.09 -23.67
C ILE A 277 12.01 29.39 -24.26
N ALA A 278 12.14 30.56 -24.89
CA ALA A 278 13.40 31.04 -25.45
C ALA A 278 14.54 31.09 -24.41
N GLY A 279 15.76 30.75 -24.84
CA GLY A 279 16.95 30.68 -23.96
C GLY A 279 17.15 29.31 -23.29
N SER A 280 16.14 28.44 -23.28
CA SER A 280 16.22 27.11 -22.67
C SER A 280 17.27 26.20 -23.33
N ASP A 281 17.44 26.28 -24.65
CA ASP A 281 18.44 25.49 -25.39
C ASP A 281 19.88 25.79 -24.98
N GLU A 282 20.21 27.06 -24.79
CA GLU A 282 21.54 27.47 -24.35
C GLU A 282 21.83 27.01 -22.92
N ASN A 283 20.84 27.16 -22.05
CA ASN A 283 20.91 26.69 -20.67
C ASN A 283 21.03 25.17 -20.61
N LEU A 284 20.28 24.43 -21.43
CA LEU A 284 20.40 22.98 -21.53
C LEU A 284 21.80 22.55 -22.00
N LYS A 285 22.40 23.24 -22.97
CA LYS A 285 23.79 22.99 -23.42
C LYS A 285 24.78 23.20 -22.27
N LYS A 286 24.67 24.32 -21.54
CA LYS A 286 25.50 24.61 -20.35
C LYS A 286 25.30 23.55 -19.26
N PHE A 287 24.06 23.13 -19.04
CA PHE A 287 23.68 22.14 -18.05
C PHE A 287 24.26 20.76 -18.37
N ARG A 288 24.11 20.27 -19.61
CA ARG A 288 24.68 18.99 -20.09
C ARG A 288 26.20 18.95 -20.00
N ARG A 289 26.89 20.08 -20.20
CA ARG A 289 28.35 20.16 -20.05
C ARG A 289 28.80 19.94 -18.61
N LYS A 290 28.05 20.45 -17.63
CA LYS A 290 28.39 20.34 -16.20
C LYS A 290 27.87 19.06 -15.56
N ILE A 291 26.70 18.56 -15.98
CA ILE A 291 26.03 17.41 -15.39
C ILE A 291 26.08 16.22 -16.35
N LYS A 292 27.01 15.29 -16.11
CA LYS A 292 27.22 14.06 -16.90
C LYS A 292 26.22 12.95 -16.54
N LYS A 293 24.92 13.25 -16.55
CA LYS A 293 23.83 12.29 -16.35
C LYS A 293 22.88 12.34 -17.55
N LYS A 294 22.09 11.28 -17.76
CA LYS A 294 21.04 11.27 -18.78
C LYS A 294 19.97 12.30 -18.40
N ILE A 295 19.68 13.23 -19.30
CA ILE A 295 18.78 14.37 -19.10
C ILE A 295 17.72 14.33 -20.19
N TYR A 296 16.45 14.40 -19.78
CA TYR A 296 15.29 14.35 -20.65
C TYR A 296 14.73 15.75 -20.83
N PRO A 297 14.94 16.40 -21.98
CA PRO A 297 14.34 17.70 -22.28
C PRO A 297 12.84 17.53 -22.53
N ILE A 298 12.02 18.32 -21.84
CA ILE A 298 10.57 18.25 -21.94
C ILE A 298 9.94 19.66 -21.94
N SER A 299 8.71 19.74 -22.44
CA SER A 299 7.78 20.79 -22.05
C SER A 299 6.55 20.15 -21.44
N ALA A 300 6.34 20.37 -20.14
CA ALA A 300 5.12 19.95 -19.47
C ALA A 300 3.87 20.67 -20.02
N LEU A 301 4.03 21.92 -20.50
CA LEU A 301 2.93 22.72 -21.03
C LEU A 301 2.52 22.26 -22.42
N GLU A 302 3.48 22.15 -23.34
CA GLU A 302 3.28 21.70 -24.73
C GLU A 302 3.19 20.17 -24.87
N LYS A 303 3.38 19.44 -23.76
CA LYS A 303 3.37 17.97 -23.69
C LYS A 303 4.40 17.29 -24.59
N THR A 304 5.53 17.94 -24.83
CA THR A 304 6.64 17.39 -25.64
C THR A 304 7.66 16.66 -24.77
N GLY A 305 8.25 15.57 -25.31
CA GLY A 305 9.27 14.75 -24.62
C GLY A 305 8.75 13.90 -23.45
N LEU A 306 7.44 13.94 -23.15
CA LEU A 306 6.87 13.24 -21.99
C LEU A 306 6.91 11.72 -22.11
N LYS A 307 6.76 11.17 -23.32
CA LYS A 307 6.74 9.71 -23.53
C LYS A 307 8.08 9.08 -23.16
N GLU A 308 9.18 9.63 -23.67
CA GLU A 308 10.55 9.19 -23.37
C GLU A 308 10.87 9.33 -21.87
N LEU A 309 10.36 10.38 -21.23
CA LEU A 309 10.50 10.57 -19.79
C LEU A 309 9.76 9.48 -19.00
N ILE A 310 8.52 9.17 -19.37
CA ILE A 310 7.70 8.15 -18.70
C ILE A 310 8.34 6.76 -18.86
N GLU A 311 8.82 6.43 -20.05
CA GLU A 311 9.55 5.17 -20.30
C GLU A 311 10.80 5.07 -19.42
N ALA A 312 11.59 6.14 -19.32
CA ALA A 312 12.78 6.18 -18.47
C ALA A 312 12.48 6.08 -16.97
N ILE A 313 11.32 6.55 -16.52
CA ILE A 313 10.84 6.37 -15.15
C ILE A 313 10.47 4.91 -14.94
N ASN A 314 9.71 4.32 -15.87
CA ASN A 314 9.25 2.94 -15.79
C ASN A 314 10.41 1.93 -15.78
N GLU A 315 11.48 2.18 -16.53
CA GLU A 315 12.70 1.35 -16.50
C GLU A 315 13.42 1.32 -15.14
N LYS A 316 13.16 2.32 -14.27
CA LYS A 316 13.82 2.46 -12.96
C LYS A 316 12.93 2.08 -11.79
N LEU A 317 11.65 1.79 -12.04
CA LEU A 317 10.66 1.36 -11.05
C LEU A 317 10.76 -0.15 -10.78
#